data_AF-F9TDA8-F1
#
_entry.id   AF-F9TDA8-F1
#
_cell.length_a   1.000
_cell.length_b   1.000
_cell.length_c   1.000
_cell.angle_alpha   90.00
_cell.angle_beta   90.00
_cell.angle_gamma   90.00
#
_symmetry.space_group_name_H-M   'P 1'
#
loop_
_entity.id
_entity.type
_entity.pdbx_description
1 polymer ?
#
loop_
_entity_poly.entity_id
_entity_poly.type
_entity_poly.pdbx_seq_one_letter_code
_entity_poly.pdbx_strand_id
1 'polypeptide(L)'
;MKLFIIFMVSISAGVASADHIHSFLLGLYVSTLAVGSCYWFAFRSSRFPQLALLLLLCGLFSKIAVTVAGVSWGISQDLISSPLVFSLSYLFFSLVASYVWFVYREKLMARKKAREELKAA
;
A
#
# COMPACT_ATOMS: atom_id res chain seq x y z
N MET A 1 -15.54 7.39 9.57
CA MET A 1 -15.02 8.77 9.69
C MET A 1 -13.57 8.87 9.22
N LYS A 2 -12.60 8.13 9.78
CA LYS A 2 -11.18 8.20 9.40
C LYS A 2 -10.87 7.98 7.90
N LEU A 3 -11.51 6.98 7.26
CA LEU A 3 -11.36 6.72 5.81
C LEU A 3 -11.93 7.85 4.93
N PHE A 4 -12.97 8.54 5.40
CA PHE A 4 -13.57 9.65 4.65
C PHE A 4 -12.65 10.86 4.63
N ILE A 5 -11.98 11.16 5.75
CA ILE A 5 -10.96 12.21 5.84
C ILE A 5 -9.79 11.89 4.91
N ILE A 6 -9.31 10.65 4.93
CA ILE A 6 -8.24 10.20 4.02
C ILE A 6 -8.65 10.41 2.57
N PHE A 7 -9.88 10.04 2.20
CA PHE A 7 -10.40 10.21 0.85
C PHE A 7 -10.50 11.69 0.43
N MET A 8 -10.97 12.56 1.33
CA MET A 8 -11.01 14.01 1.09
C MET A 8 -9.61 14.59 0.88
N VAL A 9 -8.63 14.19 1.72
CA VAL A 9 -7.23 14.62 1.59
C VAL A 9 -6.61 14.10 0.29
N SER A 10 -6.90 12.86 -0.12
CA SER A 10 -6.47 12.32 -1.42
C SER A 10 -7.01 13.15 -2.59
N ILE A 11 -8.29 13.53 -2.56
CA ILE A 11 -8.90 14.33 -3.62
C ILE A 11 -8.29 15.73 -3.65
N SER A 12 -8.16 16.39 -2.49
CA SER A 12 -7.57 17.73 -2.42
C SER A 12 -6.10 17.72 -2.88
N ALA A 13 -5.34 16.68 -2.53
CA ALA A 13 -3.95 16.53 -2.97
C ALA A 13 -3.85 16.28 -4.48
N GLY A 14 -4.80 15.53 -5.06
CA GLY A 14 -4.91 15.34 -6.50
C GLY A 14 -5.22 16.64 -7.25
N VAL A 15 -6.18 17.43 -6.75
CA VAL A 15 -6.51 18.76 -7.30
C VAL A 15 -5.34 19.73 -7.15
N ALA A 16 -4.64 19.71 -6.02
CA ALA A 16 -3.46 20.55 -5.79
C ALA A 16 -2.27 20.17 -6.70
N SER A 17 -2.25 18.94 -7.21
CA SER A 17 -1.22 18.43 -8.11
C SER A 17 -1.66 18.45 -9.58
N ALA A 18 -2.65 19.28 -9.96
CA ALA A 18 -3.27 19.29 -11.28
C ALA A 18 -2.26 19.40 -12.44
N ASP A 19 -1.21 20.20 -12.28
CA ASP A 19 -0.16 20.36 -13.31
C ASP A 19 0.74 19.12 -13.46
N HIS A 20 0.70 18.20 -12.49
CA HIS A 20 1.57 17.01 -12.42
C HIS A 20 0.77 15.74 -12.07
N ILE A 21 -0.45 15.62 -12.59
CA ILE A 21 -1.36 14.49 -12.33
C ILE A 21 -0.72 13.14 -12.65
N HIS A 22 0.07 13.05 -13.72
CA HIS A 22 0.75 11.80 -14.09
C HIS A 22 1.73 11.33 -13.02
N SER A 23 2.51 12.24 -12.44
CA SER A 23 3.43 11.95 -11.33
C SER A 23 2.67 11.58 -10.05
N PHE A 24 1.54 12.24 -9.80
CA PHE A 24 0.67 11.93 -8.68
C PHE A 24 0.06 10.51 -8.79
N LEU A 25 -0.50 10.17 -9.96
CA LEU A 25 -1.07 8.85 -10.23
C LEU A 25 -0.02 7.75 -10.17
N LEU A 26 1.17 7.98 -10.75
CA LEU A 26 2.27 7.02 -10.69
C LEU A 26 2.64 6.74 -9.22
N GLY A 27 2.70 7.78 -8.38
CA GLY A 27 2.90 7.65 -6.93
C GLY A 27 1.83 6.76 -6.27
N LEU A 28 0.56 6.95 -6.60
CA LEU A 28 -0.54 6.10 -6.14
C LEU A 28 -0.35 4.64 -6.55
N TYR A 29 -0.12 4.37 -7.84
CA TYR A 29 0.00 3.02 -8.37
C TYR A 29 1.19 2.27 -7.77
N VAL A 30 2.38 2.90 -7.79
CA VAL A 30 3.60 2.28 -7.26
C VAL A 30 3.45 2.02 -5.77
N SER A 31 2.88 2.96 -5.02
CA SER A 31 2.73 2.83 -3.57
C SER A 31 1.73 1.74 -3.16
N THR A 32 0.57 1.70 -3.81
CA THR A 32 -0.45 0.67 -3.57
C THR A 32 0.04 -0.73 -3.95
N LEU A 33 0.75 -0.87 -5.07
CA LEU A 33 1.36 -2.13 -5.48
C LEU A 33 2.47 -2.56 -4.51
N ALA A 34 3.37 -1.65 -4.11
CA ALA A 34 4.50 -1.97 -3.23
C ALA A 34 4.04 -2.36 -1.82
N VAL A 35 3.03 -1.68 -1.27
CA VAL A 35 2.43 -2.06 0.01
C VAL A 35 1.62 -3.34 -0.12
N GLY A 36 0.88 -3.51 -1.22
CA GLY A 36 0.10 -4.71 -1.52
C GLY A 36 0.95 -5.97 -1.60
N SER A 37 2.04 -5.93 -2.37
CA SER A 37 2.96 -7.05 -2.52
C SER A 37 3.69 -7.37 -1.21
N CYS A 38 4.14 -6.34 -0.48
CA CYS A 38 4.75 -6.51 0.84
C CYS A 38 3.80 -7.20 1.82
N TYR A 39 2.54 -6.77 1.87
CA TYR A 39 1.53 -7.36 2.74
C TYR A 39 1.26 -8.83 2.40
N TRP A 40 1.24 -9.16 1.10
CA TRP A 40 1.04 -10.52 0.63
C TRP A 40 2.13 -11.48 1.15
N PHE A 41 3.39 -11.06 1.12
CA PHE A 41 4.51 -11.87 1.62
C PHE A 41 4.57 -11.90 3.15
N ALA A 42 4.41 -10.74 3.80
CA ALA A 42 4.54 -10.61 5.26
C ALA A 42 3.48 -11.41 6.04
N PHE A 43 2.27 -11.53 5.49
CA PHE A 43 1.13 -12.15 6.19
C PHE A 43 0.75 -13.54 5.65
N ARG A 44 1.58 -14.14 4.80
CA ARG A 44 1.41 -15.56 4.46
C ARG A 44 1.64 -16.39 5.72
N SER A 45 0.59 -17.09 6.17
CA SER A 45 0.62 -17.88 7.41
C SER A 45 1.67 -18.99 7.28
N SER A 46 2.69 -18.95 8.13
CA SER A 46 3.65 -20.03 8.31
C SER A 46 3.47 -20.67 9.68
N ARG A 47 3.58 -22.00 9.73
CA ARG A 47 3.50 -22.79 10.96
C ARG A 47 4.75 -22.67 11.84
N PHE A 48 5.87 -22.18 11.27
CA PHE A 48 7.15 -22.08 11.95
C PHE A 48 7.52 -20.61 12.21
N PRO A 49 7.72 -20.19 13.47
CA PRO A 49 8.03 -18.80 13.82
C PRO A 49 9.37 -18.33 13.23
N GLN A 50 10.32 -19.25 13.00
CA GLN A 50 11.61 -18.95 12.38
C GLN A 50 11.47 -18.44 10.94
N LEU A 51 10.44 -18.89 10.21
CA LEU A 51 10.18 -18.44 8.83
C LEU A 51 9.48 -17.08 8.77
N ALA A 52 8.97 -16.57 9.90
CA ALA A 52 8.32 -15.26 9.93
C ALA A 52 9.28 -14.13 9.57
N LEU A 53 10.52 -14.18 10.09
CA LEU A 53 11.56 -13.18 9.76
C LEU A 53 11.92 -13.22 8.27
N LEU A 54 12.02 -14.42 7.69
CA LEU A 54 12.31 -14.60 6.26
C LEU A 54 11.18 -14.02 5.40
N LEU A 55 9.92 -14.24 5.76
CA LEU A 55 8.76 -13.68 5.05
C LEU A 55 8.68 -12.16 5.17
N LEU A 56 9.02 -11.60 6.33
CA LEU A 56 9.13 -10.14 6.51
C LEU A 56 10.24 -9.55 5.63
N LEU A 57 11.40 -10.21 5.58
CA LEU A 57 12.50 -9.79 4.73
C LEU A 57 12.12 -9.88 3.24
N CYS A 58 11.42 -10.94 2.84
CA CYS A 58 10.88 -11.10 1.49
C CYS A 58 9.87 -9.99 1.15
N GLY A 59 8.99 -9.62 2.09
CA GLY A 59 8.07 -8.50 1.93
C GLY A 59 8.81 -7.16 1.76
N LEU A 60 9.87 -6.93 2.53
CA LEU A 60 10.74 -5.76 2.39
C LEU A 60 11.39 -5.72 1.01
N PHE A 61 12.00 -6.82 0.56
CA PHE A 61 12.61 -6.91 -0.78
C PHE A 61 11.59 -6.70 -1.88
N SER A 62 10.37 -7.25 -1.74
CA SER A 62 9.29 -7.01 -2.68
C SER A 62 8.91 -5.54 -2.75
N LYS A 63 8.81 -4.86 -1.60
CA LYS A 63 8.53 -3.42 -1.56
C LYS A 63 9.60 -2.63 -2.31
N ILE A 64 10.87 -2.91 -2.03
CA ILE A 64 12.00 -2.24 -2.70
C ILE A 64 11.99 -2.51 -4.20
N ALA A 65 11.84 -3.78 -4.61
CA ALA A 65 11.82 -4.16 -6.02
C ALA A 65 10.69 -3.46 -6.80
N VAL A 66 9.48 -3.42 -6.26
CA VAL A 66 8.34 -2.73 -6.89
C VAL A 66 8.59 -1.22 -6.97
N THR A 67 9.18 -0.61 -5.93
CA THR A 67 9.49 0.82 -5.96
C THR A 67 10.55 1.16 -6.99
N VAL A 68 11.64 0.39 -7.04
CA VAL A 68 12.72 0.62 -8.01
C VAL A 68 12.20 0.40 -9.43
N ALA A 69 11.50 -0.70 -9.70
CA ALA A 69 10.92 -0.96 -11.01
C ALA A 69 9.91 0.13 -11.42
N GLY A 70 9.03 0.55 -10.50
CA GLY A 70 8.04 1.59 -10.74
C GLY A 70 8.66 2.96 -11.03
N VAL A 71 9.69 3.35 -10.28
CA VAL A 71 10.42 4.62 -10.49
C VAL A 71 11.22 4.58 -11.78
N SER A 72 12.01 3.52 -12.01
CA SER A 72 12.81 3.36 -13.22
C SER A 72 11.93 3.35 -14.47
N TRP A 73 10.77 2.69 -14.42
CA TRP A 73 9.80 2.73 -15.52
C TRP A 73 9.19 4.13 -15.70
N GLY A 74 8.84 4.81 -14.60
CA GLY A 74 8.28 6.16 -14.63
C GLY A 74 9.23 7.21 -15.22
N ILE A 75 10.54 7.07 -14.96
CA ILE A 75 11.58 7.93 -15.55
C ILE A 75 11.73 7.64 -17.06
N SER A 76 11.80 6.36 -17.45
CA SER A 76 11.99 5.99 -18.87
C SER A 76 10.86 6.44 -19.80
N GLN A 77 9.65 6.66 -19.26
CA GLN A 77 8.48 7.10 -20.01
C GLN A 77 8.20 8.62 -19.83
N ASP A 78 9.09 9.36 -19.17
CA ASP A 78 8.93 10.79 -18.86
C ASP A 78 7.62 11.13 -18.11
N LEU A 79 7.10 10.17 -17.33
CA LEU A 79 5.88 10.33 -16.51
C LEU A 79 6.13 11.15 -15.24
N ILE A 80 7.39 11.24 -14.82
CA ILE A 80 7.81 12.01 -13.64
C ILE A 80 8.18 13.43 -14.08
N SER A 81 7.16 14.26 -14.29
CA SER A 81 7.32 15.69 -14.56
C SER A 81 7.87 16.45 -13.34
N SER A 82 7.54 16.00 -12.13
CA SER A 82 8.07 16.56 -10.88
C SER A 82 8.40 15.46 -9.86
N PRO A 83 9.70 15.19 -9.59
CA PRO A 83 10.14 14.20 -8.62
C PRO A 83 9.61 14.45 -7.20
N LEU A 84 9.39 15.72 -6.86
CA LEU A 84 8.88 16.11 -5.54
C LEU A 84 7.41 15.69 -5.38
N VAL A 85 6.57 15.98 -6.38
CA VAL A 85 5.16 15.58 -6.37
C VAL A 85 5.02 14.06 -6.34
N PHE A 86 5.84 13.35 -7.13
CA PHE A 86 5.88 11.89 -7.09
C PHE A 86 6.22 11.37 -5.68
N SER A 87 7.26 11.90 -5.04
CA SER A 87 7.71 11.44 -3.73
C SER A 87 6.67 11.71 -2.63
N LEU A 88 6.08 12.91 -2.60
CA LEU A 88 5.01 13.25 -1.65
C LEU A 88 3.78 12.35 -1.84
N SER A 89 3.36 12.17 -3.09
CA SER A 89 2.26 11.27 -3.44
C SER A 89 2.56 9.84 -2.98
N TYR A 90 3.73 9.31 -3.32
CA TYR A 90 4.16 7.97 -2.94
C TYR A 90 4.15 7.76 -1.42
N LEU A 91 4.70 8.71 -0.65
CA LEU A 91 4.72 8.65 0.81
C LEU A 91 3.31 8.68 1.40
N PHE A 92 2.47 9.61 0.96
CA PHE A 92 1.10 9.73 1.41
C PHE A 92 0.30 8.45 1.12
N PHE A 93 0.34 7.96 -0.12
CA PHE A 93 -0.38 6.74 -0.50
C PHE A 93 0.21 5.48 0.17
N SER A 94 1.47 5.47 0.59
CA SER A 94 2.10 4.34 1.29
C SER A 94 1.48 4.20 2.68
N LEU A 95 1.25 5.33 3.36
CA LEU A 95 0.55 5.38 4.63
C LEU A 95 -0.92 4.99 4.48
N VAL A 96 -1.60 5.55 3.48
CA VAL A 96 -3.02 5.25 3.21
C VAL A 96 -3.22 3.77 2.88
N ALA A 97 -2.44 3.21 1.95
CA ALA A 97 -2.53 1.81 1.57
C ALA A 97 -2.26 0.88 2.77
N SER A 98 -1.26 1.21 3.59
CA SER A 98 -0.95 0.44 4.80
C SER A 98 -2.11 0.46 5.81
N TYR A 99 -2.71 1.64 6.01
CA TYR A 99 -3.86 1.81 6.89
C TYR A 99 -5.09 1.04 6.37
N VAL A 100 -5.39 1.13 5.08
CA VAL A 100 -6.49 0.40 4.45
C VAL A 100 -6.30 -1.10 4.62
N TRP A 101 -5.08 -1.62 4.42
CA TRP A 101 -4.80 -3.03 4.63
C TRP A 101 -5.01 -3.47 6.07
N PHE A 102 -4.58 -2.65 7.04
CA PHE A 102 -4.76 -2.94 8.46
C PHE A 102 -6.25 -3.02 8.83
N VAL A 103 -7.04 -2.03 8.42
CA VAL A 103 -8.50 -1.99 8.65
C VAL A 103 -9.21 -3.16 7.97
N TYR A 104 -8.80 -3.51 6.75
CA TYR A 104 -9.37 -4.66 6.05
C TYR A 104 -9.11 -5.97 6.81
N ARG A 105 -7.87 -6.18 7.27
CA ARG A 105 -7.51 -7.39 8.01
C ARG A 105 -8.25 -7.48 9.35
N GLU A 106 -8.35 -6.39 10.09
CA GLU A 106 -9.09 -6.34 11.35
C GLU A 106 -10.54 -6.82 11.15
N LYS A 107 -11.22 -6.30 10.12
CA LYS A 107 -12.56 -6.74 9.74
C LYS A 107 -12.62 -8.21 9.32
N LEU A 108 -11.63 -8.70 8.58
CA LEU A 108 -11.56 -10.09 8.16
C LEU A 108 -11.42 -11.04 9.36
N MET A 109 -10.56 -10.70 10.32
CA MET A 109 -10.35 -11.50 11.54
C MET A 109 -11.58 -11.47 12.45
N ALA A 110 -12.22 -10.30 12.63
CA ALA A 110 -13.47 -10.19 13.39
C ALA A 110 -14.59 -11.06 12.80
N ARG A 111 -14.73 -11.08 11.47
CA ARG A 111 -15.70 -11.94 10.77
C ARG A 111 -15.40 -13.43 10.93
N LYS A 112 -14.12 -13.82 10.91
CA LYS A 112 -13.73 -15.22 11.16
C LYS A 112 -14.09 -15.66 12.57
N LYS A 113 -13.75 -14.85 13.58
CA LYS A 113 -14.07 -15.12 14.98
C LYS A 113 -15.59 -15.26 15.20
N ALA A 114 -16.39 -14.32 14.67
CA ALA A 114 -17.85 -14.40 14.77
C ALA A 114 -18.44 -15.66 14.11
N ARG A 115 -17.85 -16.13 13.00
CA ARG A 115 -18.26 -17.37 12.33
C ARG A 115 -17.88 -18.61 13.13
N GLU A 116 -16.76 -18.60 13.85
CA GLU A 116 -16.35 -19.70 14.72
C GLU A 116 -17.26 -19.79 15.96
N GLU A 117 -17.61 -18.65 16.57
CA GLU A 117 -18.56 -18.59 17.69
C GLU A 117 -19.95 -19.09 17.29
N LEU A 118 -20.46 -18.71 16.10
CA LEU A 118 -21.73 -19.22 15.57
C LEU A 118 -21.74 -20.73 15.31
N LYS A 119 -20.60 -21.32 14.96
CA LYS A 119 -20.48 -22.78 14.73
C LYS A 119 -20.36 -23.58 16.02
N ALA A 120 -20.00 -22.93 17.12
CA ALA A 120 -19.82 -23.57 18.42
C ALA A 120 -21.09 -23.55 19.28
N ALA A 121 -22.09 -22.73 18.91
CA ALA A 121 -23.43 -22.65 19.50
C ALA A 121 -24.42 -23.55 18.73
#